data_AF-A0A8D7A693-F1
#
_entry.id   AF-A0A8D7A693-F1
#
_cell.length_a   1.000
_cell.length_b   1.000
_cell.length_c   1.000
_cell.angle_alpha   90.00
_cell.angle_beta   90.00
_cell.angle_gamma   90.00
#
_symmetry.space_group_name_H-M   'P 1'
#
loop_
_entity.id
_entity.type
_entity.pdbx_description
1 polymer ?
#
loop_
_entity_poly.entity_id
_entity_poly.type
_entity_poly.pdbx_seq_one_letter_code
_entity_poly.pdbx_strand_id
1 'polypeptide(L)'
;SVHVTCLPLLGPPRYRPPSPLPPSIESCCIQPKMNDADVSKQIQQMVRFIHQEAEEKANEISVAAEEEFNIEKLQLFEAEKKKIRQEYERKEKQVEIRKKIEYSMQLNASRIKVLQAQDDFVNSMKEAAAKELLLVSNNHQSYEKLLKDLIVQSLLRLKEPAVLLRCRKDDHHLVESVLNPAKEEYAKKANARAPDIVIDNKIFLPPPPAHANAHGPYCSGGVVLASIDGKIVCENTLDARLDVVFRKKLPEV
;
A
#
# COMPACT_ATOMS: atom_id res chain seq x y z
N SER A 1 -20.31 -19.41 24.26
CA SER A 1 -20.67 -19.96 25.58
C SER A 1 -20.39 -18.93 26.66
N VAL A 2 -21.43 -18.18 27.05
CA VAL A 2 -21.35 -17.18 28.11
C VAL A 2 -21.45 -17.93 29.44
N HIS A 3 -20.35 -18.03 30.19
CA HIS A 3 -20.38 -18.50 31.57
C HIS A 3 -20.99 -17.39 32.43
N VAL A 4 -22.26 -17.57 32.79
CA VAL A 4 -22.95 -16.77 33.80
C VAL A 4 -22.44 -17.25 35.16
N THR A 5 -21.45 -16.57 35.71
CA THR A 5 -21.06 -16.73 37.10
C THR A 5 -22.10 -16.00 37.96
N CYS A 6 -23.00 -16.78 38.55
CA CYS A 6 -23.91 -16.35 39.61
C CYS A 6 -23.13 -15.70 40.74
N LEU A 7 -23.29 -14.39 40.94
CA LEU A 7 -22.95 -13.75 42.22
C LEU A 7 -24.00 -14.16 43.26
N PRO A 8 -23.62 -14.46 44.51
CA PRO A 8 -24.59 -14.63 45.58
C PRO A 8 -25.20 -13.24 45.87
N LEU A 9 -26.51 -13.13 45.68
CA LEU A 9 -27.30 -12.02 46.19
C LEU A 9 -27.10 -11.99 47.72
N LEU A 10 -26.33 -11.02 48.21
CA LEU A 10 -26.38 -10.64 49.62
C LEU A 10 -27.82 -10.23 49.91
N GLY A 11 -28.52 -11.08 50.66
CA GLY A 11 -29.88 -10.84 51.08
C GLY A 11 -29.98 -9.53 51.88
N PRO A 12 -31.17 -8.94 51.96
CA PRO A 12 -31.39 -7.70 52.72
C PRO A 12 -30.91 -7.88 54.17
N PRO A 13 -30.48 -6.80 54.85
CA PRO A 13 -30.00 -6.87 56.23
C PRO A 13 -31.02 -7.61 57.07
N ARG A 14 -30.57 -8.70 57.73
CA ARG A 14 -31.43 -9.47 58.63
C ARG A 14 -31.85 -8.55 59.76
N TYR A 15 -33.10 -8.09 59.71
CA TYR A 15 -33.73 -7.44 60.85
C TYR A 15 -33.70 -8.44 62.00
N ARG A 16 -32.79 -8.24 62.96
CA ARG A 16 -32.81 -9.00 64.20
C ARG A 16 -34.05 -8.50 64.95
N PRO A 17 -35.04 -9.34 65.25
CA PRO A 17 -36.18 -8.90 66.03
C PRO A 17 -35.66 -8.35 67.38
N PRO A 18 -36.31 -7.32 67.95
CA PRO A 18 -35.95 -6.84 69.27
C PRO A 18 -35.90 -8.02 70.24
N SER A 19 -34.88 -8.06 71.09
CA SER A 19 -34.79 -9.00 72.19
C SER A 19 -36.10 -9.01 72.99
N PRO A 20 -36.53 -10.17 73.52
CA PRO A 20 -37.80 -10.26 74.22
C PRO A 20 -37.84 -9.20 75.32
N LEU A 21 -38.90 -8.38 75.32
CA LEU A 21 -39.24 -7.54 76.45
C LEU A 21 -39.28 -8.41 77.72
N PRO A 22 -38.82 -7.90 78.87
CA PRO A 22 -38.89 -8.66 80.12
C PRO A 22 -40.33 -9.12 80.37
N PRO A 23 -40.53 -10.30 80.98
CA PRO A 23 -41.83 -10.96 81.03
C PRO A 23 -42.90 -10.06 81.63
N SER A 24 -44.02 -9.97 80.93
CA SER A 24 -45.27 -9.36 81.40
C SER A 24 -45.64 -9.97 82.74
N ILE A 25 -45.72 -9.15 83.78
CA ILE A 25 -46.15 -9.55 85.12
C ILE A 25 -47.65 -9.88 85.05
N GLU A 26 -47.98 -11.17 84.96
CA GLU A 26 -49.34 -11.65 85.19
C GLU A 26 -49.72 -11.47 86.67
N SER A 27 -50.92 -10.91 86.85
CA SER A 27 -51.54 -10.55 88.12
C SER A 27 -51.70 -11.73 89.08
N CYS A 28 -50.90 -11.74 90.14
CA CYS A 28 -51.26 -12.33 91.43
C CYS A 28 -51.11 -11.23 92.50
N CYS A 29 -52.23 -10.87 93.15
CA CYS A 29 -52.27 -9.85 94.20
C CYS A 29 -51.49 -10.29 95.44
N ILE A 30 -50.20 -9.93 95.50
CA ILE A 30 -49.43 -9.78 96.74
C ILE A 30 -48.57 -8.53 96.56
N GLN A 31 -48.85 -7.46 97.31
CA GLN A 31 -47.96 -6.29 97.36
C GLN A 31 -46.84 -6.54 98.38
N PRO A 32 -45.57 -6.71 97.95
CA PRO A 32 -44.46 -6.27 98.77
C PRO A 32 -44.24 -4.78 98.49
N LYS A 33 -44.17 -3.93 99.53
CA LYS A 33 -43.61 -2.58 99.40
C LYS A 33 -42.14 -2.73 98.98
N MET A 34 -41.84 -2.71 97.68
CA MET A 34 -40.48 -2.56 97.20
C MET A 34 -39.98 -1.16 97.61
N ASN A 35 -38.76 -1.07 98.13
CA ASN A 35 -38.16 0.21 98.48
C ASN A 35 -37.88 1.03 97.21
N ASP A 36 -38.20 2.32 97.26
CA ASP A 36 -38.03 3.27 96.13
C ASP A 36 -36.59 3.31 95.58
N ALA A 37 -35.61 3.01 96.46
CA ALA A 37 -34.20 2.87 96.12
C ALA A 37 -33.89 1.67 95.20
N ASP A 38 -34.66 0.58 95.28
CA ASP A 38 -34.46 -0.61 94.44
C ASP A 38 -35.13 -0.46 93.07
N VAL A 39 -36.25 0.27 93.00
CA VAL A 39 -36.88 0.70 91.74
C VAL A 39 -35.94 1.64 90.98
N SER A 40 -35.31 2.61 91.65
CA SER A 40 -34.33 3.50 91.03
C SER A 40 -33.10 2.76 90.48
N LYS A 41 -32.63 1.70 91.15
CA LYS A 41 -31.50 0.88 90.66
C LYS A 41 -31.88 0.09 89.40
N GLN A 42 -33.09 -0.48 89.35
CA GLN A 42 -33.58 -1.18 88.16
C GLN A 42 -33.72 -0.22 86.96
N ILE A 43 -34.25 0.99 87.18
CA ILE A 43 -34.34 2.01 86.13
C ILE A 43 -32.95 2.39 85.62
N GLN A 44 -31.96 2.60 86.51
CA GLN A 44 -30.58 2.89 86.11
C GLN A 44 -29.94 1.74 85.32
N GLN A 45 -30.22 0.49 85.67
CA GLN A 45 -29.76 -0.68 84.93
C GLN A 45 -30.40 -0.74 83.53
N MET A 46 -31.69 -0.44 83.40
CA MET A 46 -32.37 -0.34 82.11
C MET A 46 -31.80 0.80 81.26
N VAL A 47 -31.53 1.97 81.84
CA VAL A 47 -30.90 3.10 81.12
C VAL A 47 -29.51 2.72 80.61
N ARG A 48 -28.69 2.03 81.42
CA ARG A 48 -27.38 1.54 80.99
C ARG A 48 -27.48 0.52 79.86
N PHE A 49 -28.45 -0.39 79.93
CA PHE A 49 -28.72 -1.35 78.86
C PHE A 49 -29.10 -0.65 77.55
N ILE A 50 -29.99 0.35 77.61
CA ILE A 50 -30.39 1.13 76.43
C ILE A 50 -29.19 1.86 75.82
N HIS A 51 -28.32 2.44 76.65
CA HIS A 51 -27.11 3.10 76.17
C HIS A 51 -26.14 2.12 75.51
N GLN A 52 -25.91 0.96 76.12
CA GLN A 52 -25.04 -0.07 75.55
C GLN A 52 -25.61 -0.63 74.25
N GLU A 53 -26.91 -0.88 74.17
CA GLU A 53 -27.56 -1.35 72.94
C GLU A 53 -27.47 -0.29 71.82
N ALA A 54 -27.62 0.98 72.14
CA ALA A 54 -27.45 2.07 71.19
C ALA A 54 -25.99 2.18 70.70
N GLU A 55 -25.02 2.01 71.58
CA GLU A 55 -23.59 2.04 71.26
C GLU A 55 -23.18 0.83 70.40
N GLU A 56 -23.63 -0.38 70.75
CA GLU A 56 -23.42 -1.58 69.94
C GLU A 56 -24.04 -1.42 68.54
N LYS A 57 -25.27 -0.90 68.44
CA LYS A 57 -25.89 -0.62 67.12
C LYS A 57 -25.15 0.46 66.33
N ALA A 58 -24.66 1.51 66.99
CA ALA A 58 -23.88 2.55 66.31
C ALA A 58 -22.56 1.98 65.76
N ASN A 59 -21.89 1.12 66.53
CA ASN A 59 -20.66 0.45 66.11
C ASN A 59 -20.92 -0.58 65.00
N GLU A 60 -22.03 -1.32 65.05
CA GLU A 60 -22.43 -2.22 63.95
C GLU A 60 -22.65 -1.44 62.64
N ILE A 61 -23.32 -0.28 62.71
CA ILE A 61 -23.54 0.59 61.54
C ILE A 61 -22.21 1.14 61.02
N SER A 62 -21.31 1.58 61.88
CA SER A 62 -20.03 2.15 61.44
C SER A 62 -19.14 1.11 60.76
N VAL A 63 -19.05 -0.09 61.34
CA VAL A 63 -18.28 -1.20 60.74
C VAL A 63 -18.90 -1.62 59.40
N ALA A 64 -20.23 -1.76 59.33
CA ALA A 64 -20.91 -2.09 58.07
C ALA A 64 -20.68 -1.01 56.99
N ALA A 65 -20.74 0.28 57.35
CA ALA A 65 -20.49 1.37 56.42
C ALA A 65 -19.05 1.39 55.90
N GLU A 66 -18.06 1.07 56.75
CA GLU A 66 -16.67 0.95 56.33
C GLU A 66 -16.44 -0.23 55.39
N GLU A 67 -17.08 -1.38 55.66
CA GLU A 67 -17.02 -2.54 54.78
C GLU A 67 -17.62 -2.23 53.40
N GLU A 68 -18.82 -1.63 53.36
CA GLU A 68 -19.49 -1.22 52.12
C GLU A 68 -18.66 -0.21 51.33
N PHE A 69 -18.11 0.82 52.00
CA PHE A 69 -17.24 1.81 51.36
C PHE A 69 -16.02 1.16 50.71
N ASN A 70 -15.37 0.22 51.40
CA ASN A 70 -14.20 -0.46 50.87
C ASN A 70 -14.54 -1.34 49.66
N ILE A 71 -15.69 -2.02 49.69
CA ILE A 71 -16.17 -2.84 48.58
C ILE A 71 -16.46 -1.96 47.36
N GLU A 72 -17.25 -0.89 47.51
CA GLU A 72 -17.59 0.01 46.40
C GLU A 72 -16.36 0.69 45.80
N LYS A 73 -15.46 1.19 46.66
CA LYS A 73 -14.20 1.79 46.23
C LYS A 73 -13.37 0.81 45.39
N LEU A 74 -13.26 -0.45 45.83
CA LEU A 74 -12.52 -1.46 45.09
C LEU A 74 -13.20 -1.77 43.74
N GLN A 75 -14.53 -1.92 43.72
CA GLN A 75 -15.28 -2.16 42.49
C GLN A 75 -15.11 -1.04 41.47
N LEU A 76 -15.22 0.22 41.89
CA LEU A 76 -15.01 1.39 41.03
C LEU A 76 -13.58 1.41 40.48
N PHE A 77 -12.59 1.18 41.35
CA PHE A 77 -11.19 1.15 40.93
C PHE A 77 -10.89 0.03 39.93
N GLU A 78 -11.39 -1.18 40.18
CA GLU A 78 -11.20 -2.33 39.29
C GLU A 78 -11.90 -2.14 37.95
N ALA A 79 -13.12 -1.60 37.94
CA ALA A 79 -13.87 -1.29 36.72
C ALA A 79 -13.10 -0.29 35.85
N GLU A 80 -12.59 0.80 36.43
CA GLU A 80 -11.85 1.81 35.68
C GLU A 80 -10.49 1.31 35.22
N LYS A 81 -9.76 0.58 36.08
CA LYS A 81 -8.50 -0.10 35.72
C LYS A 81 -8.70 -1.09 34.56
N LYS A 82 -9.85 -1.76 34.48
CA LYS A 82 -10.18 -2.66 33.37
C LYS A 82 -10.44 -1.89 32.07
N LYS A 83 -11.20 -0.78 32.11
CA LYS A 83 -11.44 0.07 30.94
C LYS A 83 -10.12 0.62 30.38
N ILE A 84 -9.27 1.18 31.25
CA ILE A 84 -7.96 1.71 30.87
C ILE A 84 -7.13 0.61 30.20
N ARG A 85 -7.02 -0.59 30.79
CA ARG A 85 -6.29 -1.70 30.18
C ARG A 85 -6.79 -2.05 28.78
N GLN A 86 -8.11 -2.12 28.58
CA GLN A 86 -8.69 -2.42 27.27
C GLN A 86 -8.43 -1.32 26.23
N GLU A 87 -8.45 -0.04 26.64
CA GLU A 87 -8.14 1.07 25.76
C GLU A 87 -6.67 1.05 25.30
N TYR A 88 -5.75 0.81 26.24
CA TYR A 88 -4.32 0.72 25.93
C TYR A 88 -4.00 -0.49 25.05
N GLU A 89 -4.64 -1.64 25.27
CA GLU A 89 -4.49 -2.82 24.40
C GLU A 89 -4.93 -2.53 22.95
N ARG A 90 -6.02 -1.76 22.77
CA ARG A 90 -6.47 -1.33 21.44
C ARG A 90 -5.47 -0.37 20.78
N LYS A 91 -4.96 0.61 21.54
CA LYS A 91 -3.96 1.57 21.06
C LYS A 91 -2.66 0.87 20.67
N GLU A 92 -2.21 -0.09 21.47
CA GLU A 92 -1.01 -0.90 21.21
C GLU A 92 -1.14 -1.68 19.90
N LYS A 93 -2.25 -2.40 19.72
CA LYS A 93 -2.53 -3.12 18.46
C LYS A 93 -2.58 -2.19 17.25
N GLN A 94 -3.16 -1.00 17.39
CA GLN A 94 -3.21 -0.01 16.31
C GLN A 94 -1.81 0.50 15.95
N VAL A 95 -0.96 0.78 16.94
CA VAL A 95 0.43 1.19 16.72
C VAL A 95 1.22 0.08 16.05
N GLU A 96 1.04 -1.17 16.47
CA GLU A 96 1.72 -2.32 15.87
C GLU A 96 1.34 -2.49 14.38
N ILE A 97 0.06 -2.39 14.05
CA ILE A 97 -0.41 -2.44 12.65
C ILE A 97 0.16 -1.28 11.84
N ARG A 98 0.13 -0.06 12.38
CA ARG A 98 0.73 1.12 11.71
C ARG A 98 2.21 0.93 11.45
N LYS A 99 2.96 0.41 12.42
CA LYS A 99 4.39 0.11 12.27
C LYS A 99 4.65 -0.92 11.17
N LYS A 100 3.81 -1.95 11.05
CA LYS A 100 3.92 -2.95 9.97
C LYS A 100 3.63 -2.34 8.58
N ILE A 101 2.61 -1.48 8.49
CA ILE A 101 2.28 -0.77 7.26
C ILE A 101 3.43 0.16 6.86
N GLU A 102 3.93 0.97 7.78
CA GLU A 102 5.01 1.90 7.54
C GLU A 102 6.30 1.18 7.10
N TYR A 103 6.65 0.10 7.78
CA TYR A 103 7.79 -0.74 7.40
C TYR A 103 7.62 -1.31 5.98
N SER A 104 6.43 -1.83 5.65
CA SER A 104 6.12 -2.34 4.30
C SER A 104 6.18 -1.24 3.24
N MET A 105 5.66 -0.03 3.54
CA MET A 105 5.72 1.12 2.66
C MET A 105 7.16 1.58 2.41
N GLN A 106 8.00 1.62 3.45
CA GLN A 106 9.42 1.98 3.32
C GLN A 106 10.18 0.96 2.46
N LEU A 107 9.92 -0.33 2.65
CA LEU A 107 10.50 -1.38 1.80
C LEU A 107 10.04 -1.24 0.34
N ASN A 108 8.76 -1.02 0.10
CA ASN A 108 8.25 -0.85 -1.26
C ASN A 108 8.81 0.42 -1.92
N ALA A 109 8.90 1.53 -1.19
CA ALA A 109 9.52 2.76 -1.67
C ALA A 109 11.00 2.54 -2.04
N SER A 110 11.73 1.79 -1.21
CA SER A 110 13.13 1.46 -1.47
C SER A 110 13.27 0.55 -2.70
N ARG A 111 12.39 -0.44 -2.84
CA ARG A 111 12.33 -1.32 -4.01
C ARG A 111 12.04 -0.55 -5.29
N ILE A 112 11.04 0.34 -5.28
CA ILE A 112 10.68 1.16 -6.45
C ILE A 112 11.86 2.05 -6.85
N LYS A 113 12.58 2.65 -5.89
CA LYS A 113 13.78 3.46 -6.18
C LYS A 113 14.87 2.66 -6.88
N VAL A 114 15.11 1.41 -6.47
CA VAL A 114 16.08 0.53 -7.14
C VAL A 114 15.62 0.21 -8.57
N LEU A 115 14.34 -0.11 -8.76
CA LEU A 115 13.79 -0.38 -10.09
C LEU A 115 13.85 0.83 -11.01
N GLN A 116 13.59 2.03 -10.49
CA GLN A 116 13.73 3.29 -11.23
C GLN A 116 15.18 3.53 -11.64
N ALA A 117 16.13 3.37 -10.72
CA ALA A 117 17.55 3.52 -11.04
C ALA A 117 18.04 2.50 -12.09
N GLN A 118 17.51 1.27 -12.06
CA GLN A 118 17.77 0.27 -13.08
C GLN A 118 17.19 0.67 -14.45
N ASP A 119 15.93 1.13 -14.49
CA ASP A 119 15.29 1.59 -15.72
C ASP A 119 16.01 2.81 -16.31
N ASP A 120 16.38 3.79 -15.46
CA ASP A 120 17.15 4.97 -15.84
C ASP A 120 18.51 4.58 -16.43
N PHE A 121 19.20 3.61 -15.83
CA PHE A 121 20.47 3.11 -16.34
C PHE A 121 20.32 2.45 -17.72
N VAL A 122 19.32 1.57 -17.88
CA VAL A 122 19.01 0.87 -19.13
C VAL A 122 18.61 1.87 -20.23
N ASN A 123 17.81 2.89 -19.90
CA ASN A 123 17.46 3.99 -20.81
C ASN A 123 18.69 4.83 -21.19
N SER A 124 19.58 5.14 -20.24
CA SER A 124 20.81 5.89 -20.51
C SER A 124 21.75 5.13 -21.46
N MET A 125 21.83 3.80 -21.34
CA MET A 125 22.58 2.95 -22.28
C MET A 125 21.98 3.01 -23.69
N LYS A 126 20.65 2.95 -23.79
CA LYS A 126 19.94 3.08 -25.07
C LYS A 126 20.21 4.42 -25.72
N GLU A 127 20.15 5.51 -24.96
CA GLU A 127 20.45 6.86 -25.43
C GLU A 127 21.90 7.00 -25.89
N ALA A 128 22.86 6.42 -25.15
CA ALA A 128 24.26 6.39 -25.56
C ALA A 128 24.43 5.65 -26.89
N ALA A 129 23.82 4.48 -27.05
CA ALA A 129 23.84 3.74 -28.31
C ALA A 129 23.19 4.51 -29.47
N ALA A 130 22.08 5.23 -29.21
CA ALA A 130 21.46 6.09 -30.21
C ALA A 130 22.36 7.25 -30.65
N LYS A 131 23.12 7.85 -29.72
CA LYS A 131 24.12 8.88 -30.04
C LYS A 131 25.25 8.34 -30.92
N GLU A 132 25.74 7.13 -30.65
CA GLU A 132 26.75 6.47 -31.48
C GLU A 132 26.21 6.16 -32.90
N LEU A 133 24.93 5.80 -33.04
CA LEU A 133 24.31 5.56 -34.35
C LEU A 133 24.31 6.81 -35.24
N LEU A 134 24.24 8.02 -34.68
CA LEU A 134 24.34 9.26 -35.45
C LEU A 134 25.69 9.36 -36.18
N LEU A 135 26.77 8.89 -35.54
CA LEU A 135 28.13 8.95 -36.10
C LEU A 135 28.31 7.98 -37.28
N VAL A 136 27.50 6.91 -37.37
CA VAL A 136 27.56 5.94 -38.47
C VAL A 136 27.22 6.61 -39.80
N SER A 137 26.33 7.61 -39.80
CA SER A 137 25.94 8.34 -41.01
C SER A 137 27.06 9.20 -41.61
N ASN A 138 28.10 9.54 -40.83
CA ASN A 138 29.25 10.33 -41.31
C ASN A 138 30.17 9.53 -42.25
N ASN A 139 30.18 8.20 -42.15
CA ASN A 139 31.05 7.35 -42.97
C ASN A 139 30.34 6.93 -44.27
N HIS A 140 30.46 7.76 -45.31
CA HIS A 140 29.70 7.64 -46.56
C HIS A 140 29.76 6.24 -47.20
N GLN A 141 30.96 5.64 -47.36
CA GLN A 141 31.12 4.33 -48.02
C GLN A 141 30.51 3.17 -47.24
N SER A 142 30.63 3.16 -45.91
CA SER A 142 30.04 2.10 -45.08
C SER A 142 28.52 2.29 -44.97
N TYR A 143 28.06 3.54 -44.90
CA TYR A 143 26.64 3.86 -44.81
C TYR A 143 25.91 3.56 -46.12
N GLU A 144 26.53 3.80 -47.28
CA GLU A 144 25.97 3.42 -48.59
C GLU A 144 25.74 1.91 -48.70
N LYS A 145 26.73 1.09 -48.29
CA LYS A 145 26.58 -0.37 -48.22
C LYS A 145 25.48 -0.79 -47.25
N LEU A 146 25.41 -0.16 -46.08
CA LEU A 146 24.38 -0.43 -45.08
C LEU A 146 22.98 -0.11 -45.62
N LEU A 147 22.80 1.05 -46.27
CA LEU A 147 21.52 1.45 -46.89
C LEU A 147 21.08 0.43 -47.95
N LYS A 148 22.02 -0.07 -48.76
CA LYS A 148 21.75 -1.13 -49.73
C LYS A 148 21.16 -2.37 -49.07
N ASP A 149 21.83 -2.86 -48.03
CA ASP A 149 21.41 -4.06 -47.31
C ASP A 149 20.07 -3.85 -46.61
N LEU A 150 19.81 -2.66 -46.06
CA LEU A 150 18.54 -2.29 -45.43
C LEU A 150 17.38 -2.26 -46.44
N ILE A 151 17.60 -1.72 -47.65
CA ILE A 151 16.61 -1.72 -48.73
C ILE A 151 16.32 -3.15 -49.15
N VAL A 152 17.35 -3.96 -49.44
CA VAL A 152 17.18 -5.37 -49.85
C VAL A 152 16.44 -6.18 -48.79
N GLN A 153 16.79 -6.03 -47.51
CA GLN A 153 16.12 -6.72 -46.40
C GLN A 153 14.63 -6.37 -46.33
N SER A 154 14.29 -5.10 -46.52
CA SER A 154 12.91 -4.62 -46.46
C SER A 154 12.10 -5.12 -47.67
N LEU A 155 12.69 -5.13 -48.86
CA LEU A 155 12.07 -5.68 -50.08
C LEU A 155 11.77 -7.18 -49.91
N LEU A 156 12.71 -7.96 -49.37
CA LEU A 156 12.53 -9.38 -49.08
C LEU A 156 11.41 -9.65 -48.05
N ARG A 157 11.15 -8.68 -47.17
CA ARG A 157 10.10 -8.78 -46.14
C ARG A 157 8.72 -8.41 -46.70
N LEU A 158 8.64 -7.37 -47.53
CA LEU A 158 7.39 -6.89 -48.14
C LEU A 158 6.91 -7.79 -49.28
N LYS A 159 7.81 -8.25 -50.16
CA LYS A 159 7.51 -9.09 -51.34
C LYS A 159 6.41 -8.52 -52.26
N GLU A 160 6.33 -7.19 -52.35
CA GLU A 160 5.38 -6.49 -53.22
C GLU A 160 6.01 -6.19 -54.59
N PRO A 161 5.22 -6.15 -55.69
CA PRO A 161 5.73 -5.86 -57.03
C PRO A 161 6.18 -4.40 -57.18
N ALA A 162 5.63 -3.50 -56.37
CA ALA A 162 6.03 -2.11 -56.37
C ALA A 162 5.86 -1.46 -55.00
N VAL A 163 6.82 -0.61 -54.63
CA VAL A 163 6.96 -0.06 -53.28
C VAL A 163 7.34 1.43 -53.33
N LEU A 164 6.90 2.14 -52.31
CA LEU A 164 7.23 3.54 -52.05
C LEU A 164 8.34 3.59 -50.99
N LEU A 165 9.46 4.25 -51.30
CA LEU A 165 10.60 4.40 -50.39
C LEU A 165 10.63 5.82 -49.83
N ARG A 166 10.62 5.94 -48.50
CA ARG A 166 10.84 7.18 -47.77
C ARG A 166 12.21 7.17 -47.11
N CYS A 167 12.98 8.22 -47.34
CA CYS A 167 14.29 8.44 -46.75
C CYS A 167 14.41 9.87 -46.20
N ARG A 168 15.52 10.17 -45.55
CA ARG A 168 15.87 11.52 -45.12
C ARG A 168 16.30 12.35 -46.34
N LYS A 169 16.05 13.66 -46.30
CA LYS A 169 16.45 14.57 -47.39
C LYS A 169 17.96 14.51 -47.68
N ASP A 170 18.77 14.43 -46.63
CA ASP A 170 20.25 14.38 -46.76
C ASP A 170 20.73 13.07 -47.42
N ASP A 171 19.96 11.99 -47.29
CA ASP A 171 20.32 10.67 -47.78
C ASP A 171 19.76 10.40 -49.19
N HIS A 172 19.04 11.36 -49.78
CA HIS A 172 18.33 11.17 -51.04
C HIS A 172 19.27 10.76 -52.18
N HIS A 173 20.40 11.45 -52.34
CA HIS A 173 21.41 11.16 -53.36
C HIS A 173 22.06 9.78 -53.18
N LEU A 174 22.31 9.38 -51.92
CA LEU A 174 22.84 8.05 -51.58
C LEU A 174 21.84 6.94 -51.89
N VAL A 175 20.56 7.17 -51.62
CA VAL A 175 19.53 6.19 -51.93
C VAL A 175 19.40 6.01 -53.45
N GLU A 176 19.45 7.11 -54.22
CA GLU A 176 19.42 7.04 -55.70
C GLU A 176 20.56 6.20 -56.28
N SER A 177 21.80 6.35 -55.78
CA SER A 177 22.94 5.53 -56.26
C SER A 177 22.76 4.04 -55.95
N VAL A 178 22.13 3.73 -54.82
CA VAL A 178 22.00 2.37 -54.28
C VAL A 178 20.79 1.60 -54.82
N LEU A 179 19.80 2.28 -55.39
CA LEU A 179 18.55 1.66 -55.88
C LEU A 179 18.77 0.57 -56.93
N ASN A 180 19.60 0.82 -57.94
CA ASN A 180 19.85 -0.15 -59.01
C ASN A 180 20.58 -1.40 -58.47
N PRO A 181 21.69 -1.27 -57.71
CA PRO A 181 22.32 -2.40 -57.04
C PRO A 181 21.38 -3.19 -56.12
N ALA A 182 20.47 -2.52 -55.40
CA ALA A 182 19.53 -3.17 -54.49
C ALA A 182 18.45 -3.98 -55.24
N LYS A 183 17.94 -3.47 -56.37
CA LYS A 183 16.99 -4.19 -57.24
C LYS A 183 17.59 -5.48 -57.80
N GLU A 184 18.83 -5.41 -58.28
CA GLU A 184 19.55 -6.58 -58.80
C GLU A 184 19.78 -7.64 -57.70
N GLU A 185 20.18 -7.20 -56.50
CA GLU A 185 20.43 -8.12 -55.39
C GLU A 185 19.15 -8.77 -54.88
N TYR A 186 18.05 -8.02 -54.81
CA TYR A 186 16.74 -8.58 -54.51
C TYR A 186 16.33 -9.64 -55.56
N ALA A 187 16.46 -9.34 -56.86
CA ALA A 187 16.12 -10.27 -57.92
C ALA A 187 16.93 -11.58 -57.83
N LYS A 188 18.23 -11.48 -57.49
CA LYS A 188 19.11 -12.64 -57.24
C LYS A 188 18.69 -13.46 -56.02
N LYS A 189 18.33 -12.82 -54.90
CA LYS A 189 17.97 -13.50 -53.64
C LYS A 189 16.54 -14.07 -53.65
N ALA A 190 15.61 -13.38 -54.29
CA ALA A 190 14.19 -13.74 -54.30
C ALA A 190 13.79 -14.60 -55.50
N ASN A 191 14.66 -14.78 -56.51
CA ASN A 191 14.35 -15.40 -57.80
C ASN A 191 13.05 -14.85 -58.43
N ALA A 192 12.84 -13.54 -58.28
CA ALA A 192 11.63 -12.84 -58.69
C ALA A 192 11.96 -11.64 -59.57
N ARG A 193 10.93 -11.08 -60.23
CA ARG A 193 11.06 -9.83 -60.99
C ARG A 193 11.50 -8.70 -60.05
N ALA A 194 12.39 -7.84 -60.55
CA ALA A 194 12.80 -6.64 -59.83
C ALA A 194 11.58 -5.75 -59.54
N PRO A 195 11.34 -5.36 -58.28
CA PRO A 195 10.21 -4.54 -57.90
C PRO A 195 10.41 -3.11 -58.40
N ASP A 196 9.31 -2.44 -58.71
CA ASP A 196 9.37 -1.00 -58.97
C ASP A 196 9.49 -0.24 -57.65
N ILE A 197 10.49 0.63 -57.55
CA ILE A 197 10.78 1.37 -56.30
C ILE A 197 10.71 2.84 -56.65
N VAL A 198 9.72 3.52 -56.08
CA VAL A 198 9.48 4.95 -56.25
C VAL A 198 9.91 5.67 -54.98
N ILE A 199 10.80 6.65 -55.08
CA ILE A 199 11.17 7.50 -53.94
C ILE A 199 10.05 8.51 -53.70
N ASP A 200 9.59 8.62 -52.44
CA ASP A 200 8.61 9.61 -52.03
C ASP A 200 9.26 11.00 -51.93
N ASN A 201 8.97 11.86 -52.90
CA ASN A 201 9.47 13.24 -52.92
C ASN A 201 8.60 14.22 -52.11
N LYS A 202 7.50 13.74 -51.50
CA LYS A 202 6.56 14.57 -50.73
C LYS A 202 6.76 14.39 -49.23
N ILE A 203 7.01 13.16 -48.78
CA ILE A 203 7.13 12.81 -47.36
C ILE A 203 8.53 12.24 -47.09
N PHE A 204 9.36 13.04 -46.42
CA PHE A 204 10.70 12.65 -45.99
C PHE A 204 10.72 12.25 -44.52
N LEU A 205 11.71 11.45 -44.14
CA LEU A 205 11.99 11.16 -42.74
C LEU A 205 12.48 12.42 -42.01
N PRO A 206 12.27 12.52 -40.68
CA PRO A 206 12.77 13.64 -39.90
C PRO A 206 14.29 13.83 -40.06
N PRO A 207 14.78 15.08 -40.03
CA PRO A 207 16.20 15.39 -40.14
C PRO A 207 16.99 14.85 -38.93
N PRO A 208 18.34 14.79 -39.01
CA PRO A 208 19.14 14.47 -37.84
C PRO A 208 18.93 15.53 -36.74
N PRO A 209 19.14 15.16 -35.46
CA PRO A 209 18.96 16.11 -34.37
C PRO A 209 19.99 17.25 -34.50
N ALA A 210 19.51 18.49 -34.61
CA ALA A 210 20.36 19.67 -34.80
C ALA A 210 21.25 19.95 -33.58
N HIS A 211 20.74 19.70 -32.38
CA HIS A 211 21.43 19.91 -31.10
C HIS A 211 21.04 18.81 -30.11
N ALA A 212 21.89 18.55 -29.10
CA ALA A 212 21.67 17.51 -28.08
C ALA A 212 20.33 17.64 -27.31
N ASN A 213 19.75 18.84 -27.26
CA ASN A 213 18.50 19.15 -26.56
C ASN A 213 17.35 19.53 -27.52
N ALA A 214 17.45 19.17 -28.81
CA ALA A 214 16.39 19.45 -29.77
C ALA A 214 15.14 18.60 -29.44
N HIS A 215 14.09 19.24 -28.93
CA HIS A 215 12.80 18.61 -28.69
C HIS A 215 12.00 18.53 -30.00
N GLY A 216 12.23 17.46 -30.77
CA GLY A 216 11.50 17.18 -32.01
C GLY A 216 11.76 15.76 -32.51
N PRO A 217 10.91 15.23 -33.41
CA PRO A 217 11.16 13.93 -34.03
C PRO A 217 12.46 14.03 -34.83
N TYR A 218 13.39 13.11 -34.55
CA TYR A 218 14.66 13.00 -35.27
C TYR A 218 14.83 11.57 -35.80
N CYS A 219 15.64 11.42 -36.85
CA CYS A 219 16.02 10.11 -37.35
C CYS A 219 17.53 10.04 -37.59
N SER A 220 18.16 9.01 -37.04
CA SER A 220 19.60 8.79 -37.19
C SER A 220 19.97 8.32 -38.59
N GLY A 221 19.02 7.71 -39.31
CA GLY A 221 19.18 7.26 -40.69
C GLY A 221 18.38 5.99 -41.02
N GLY A 222 18.59 5.50 -42.24
CA GLY A 222 17.92 4.32 -42.79
C GLY A 222 16.72 4.67 -43.66
N VAL A 223 15.86 3.67 -43.89
CA VAL A 223 14.77 3.77 -44.87
C VAL A 223 13.47 3.20 -44.32
N VAL A 224 12.36 3.76 -44.78
CA VAL A 224 11.01 3.22 -44.56
C VAL A 224 10.41 2.87 -45.92
N LEU A 225 10.01 1.63 -46.09
CA LEU A 225 9.37 1.17 -47.33
C LEU A 225 7.90 0.89 -47.07
N ALA A 226 7.04 1.40 -47.93
CA ALA A 226 5.61 1.16 -47.89
C ALA A 226 5.15 0.49 -49.19
N SER A 227 4.06 -0.27 -49.13
CA SER A 227 3.33 -0.64 -50.35
C SER A 227 2.76 0.62 -51.02
N ILE A 228 2.49 0.59 -52.33
CA ILE A 228 1.87 1.72 -53.06
C ILE A 228 0.56 2.17 -52.41
N ASP A 229 -0.23 1.22 -51.91
CA ASP A 229 -1.49 1.49 -51.21
C ASP A 229 -1.28 2.15 -49.84
N GLY A 230 -0.03 2.20 -49.33
CA GLY A 230 0.31 2.70 -48.00
C GLY A 230 -0.12 1.80 -46.83
N LYS A 231 -0.78 0.66 -47.10
CA LYS A 231 -1.33 -0.24 -46.07
C LYS A 231 -0.28 -1.00 -45.28
N ILE A 232 0.78 -1.44 -45.96
CA ILE A 232 1.87 -2.21 -45.35
C ILE A 232 3.10 -1.30 -45.32
N VAL A 233 3.63 -1.06 -44.13
CA VAL A 233 4.82 -0.23 -43.91
C VAL A 233 5.87 -1.06 -43.19
N CYS A 234 7.07 -1.09 -43.75
CA CYS A 234 8.26 -1.69 -43.18
C CYS A 234 9.22 -0.58 -42.77
N GLU A 235 9.27 -0.31 -41.46
CA GLU A 235 10.21 0.63 -40.87
C GLU A 235 11.55 -0.07 -40.63
N ASN A 236 12.56 0.31 -41.40
CA ASN A 236 13.92 -0.22 -41.28
C ASN A 236 14.94 0.92 -41.07
N THR A 237 14.55 1.92 -40.30
CA THR A 237 15.42 2.98 -39.77
C THR A 237 16.36 2.42 -38.70
N LEU A 238 17.52 3.03 -38.52
CA LEU A 238 18.48 2.62 -37.48
C LEU A 238 17.87 2.70 -36.08
N ASP A 239 17.03 3.71 -35.82
CA ASP A 239 16.37 3.93 -34.54
C ASP A 239 15.38 2.79 -34.22
N ALA A 240 14.48 2.45 -35.16
CA ALA A 240 13.56 1.32 -35.01
C ALA A 240 14.28 -0.02 -34.83
N ARG A 241 15.43 -0.22 -35.50
CA ARG A 241 16.25 -1.43 -35.30
C ARG A 241 16.86 -1.48 -33.91
N LEU A 242 17.38 -0.35 -33.42
CA LEU A 242 17.91 -0.26 -32.06
C LEU A 242 16.81 -0.62 -31.05
N ASP A 243 15.59 -0.10 -31.23
CA ASP A 243 14.44 -0.43 -30.38
C ASP A 243 14.11 -1.93 -30.38
N VAL A 244 14.11 -2.57 -31.56
CA VAL A 244 13.84 -4.01 -31.67
C VAL A 244 14.94 -4.83 -31.01
N VAL A 245 16.21 -4.47 -31.20
CA VAL A 245 17.35 -5.17 -30.57
C VAL A 245 17.29 -4.98 -29.06
N PHE A 246 17.05 -3.75 -28.60
CA PHE A 246 16.97 -3.42 -27.20
C PHE A 246 15.86 -4.21 -26.50
N ARG A 247 14.65 -4.26 -27.05
CA ARG A 247 13.54 -5.07 -26.50
C ARG A 247 13.86 -6.57 -26.43
N LYS A 248 14.60 -7.10 -27.42
CA LYS A 248 15.00 -8.52 -27.45
C LYS A 248 16.13 -8.83 -26.48
N LYS A 249 17.04 -7.88 -26.26
CA LYS A 249 18.21 -8.03 -25.41
C LYS A 249 17.98 -7.57 -23.97
N LEU A 250 16.87 -6.89 -23.68
CA LEU A 250 16.48 -6.46 -22.34
C LEU A 250 16.53 -7.59 -21.28
N PRO A 251 16.18 -8.86 -21.58
CA PRO A 251 16.33 -9.95 -20.60
C PRO A 251 17.79 -10.37 -20.31
N GLU A 252 18.73 -10.05 -21.20
CA GLU A 252 20.16 -10.39 -21.10
C GLU A 252 21.01 -9.25 -20.51
N VAL A 253 20.49 -8.02 -20.52
CA VAL A 253 21.11 -6.79 -19.99
C VAL A 253 20.71 -6.61 -18.52
#